data_AF-A0A2C2UNJ9-F1
#
_entry.id   AF-A0A2C2UNJ9-F1
#
_cell.length_a   1.000
_cell.length_b   1.000
_cell.length_c   1.000
_cell.angle_alpha   90.00
_cell.angle_beta   90.00
_cell.angle_gamma   90.00
#
_symmetry.space_group_name_H-M   'P 1'
#
loop_
_entity.id
_entity.type
_entity.pdbx_description
1 polymer ?
#
loop_
_entity_poly.entity_id
_entity_poly.type
_entity_poly.pdbx_seq_one_letter_code
_entity_poly.pdbx_strand_id
1 'polypeptide(L)' 'MELLGLHHVSILTGKAEKNYEFYTKILGMRLVKKTVNQDNTESYHLFYAD' A
#
# COMPACT_ATOMS: atom_id res chain seq x y z
N MET A 1 0.00 -23.20 -17.04
CA MET A 1 0.08 -21.76 -16.71
C MET A 1 1.14 -21.64 -15.63
N GLU A 2 2.12 -20.78 -15.83
CA GLU A 2 3.26 -20.63 -14.92
C GLU A 2 3.10 -19.34 -14.11
N LEU A 3 3.32 -19.41 -12.79
CA LEU A 3 3.27 -18.24 -11.91
C LEU A 3 4.62 -17.53 -11.94
N LEU A 4 4.63 -16.24 -12.29
CA LEU A 4 5.85 -15.46 -12.43
C LEU A 4 6.41 -14.95 -11.10
N GLY A 5 5.65 -15.06 -10.00
CA GLY A 5 6.07 -14.64 -8.66
C GLY A 5 4.97 -13.91 -7.88
N LEU A 6 5.39 -13.15 -6.86
CA LEU A 6 4.51 -12.33 -6.04
C LEU A 6 4.09 -11.06 -6.79
N HIS A 7 2.80 -10.77 -6.79
CA HIS A 7 2.26 -9.58 -7.44
C HIS A 7 2.14 -8.38 -6.49
N HIS A 8 1.60 -8.58 -5.29
CA HIS A 8 1.63 -7.63 -4.18
C HIS A 8 1.31 -8.34 -2.87
N VAL A 9 1.52 -7.66 -1.75
CA VAL A 9 1.06 -8.07 -0.42
C VAL A 9 0.19 -6.96 0.16
N SER A 10 -0.98 -7.31 0.68
CA SER A 10 -1.90 -6.38 1.35
C SER A 10 -1.89 -6.64 2.85
N ILE A 11 -1.87 -5.56 3.63
CA ILE A 11 -1.84 -5.60 5.10
C ILE A 11 -2.76 -4.52 5.69
N LEU A 12 -3.16 -4.68 6.95
CA LEU A 12 -3.92 -3.68 7.70
C LEU A 12 -2.98 -2.80 8.53
N THR A 13 -3.24 -1.50 8.54
CA THR A 13 -2.50 -0.52 9.33
C THR A 13 -3.45 0.40 10.09
N GLY A 14 -3.05 0.83 11.29
CA GLY A 14 -3.92 1.64 12.16
C GLY A 14 -3.93 3.14 11.83
N LYS A 15 -2.86 3.69 11.22
CA LYS A 15 -2.76 5.11 10.90
C LYS A 15 -2.09 5.33 9.55
N ALA A 16 -2.84 5.87 8.58
CA ALA A 16 -2.38 6.10 7.21
C ALA A 16 -1.14 7.01 7.14
N GLU A 17 -1.05 8.03 7.98
CA GLU A 17 0.09 8.95 8.03
C GLU A 17 1.37 8.25 8.46
N LYS A 18 1.34 7.50 9.57
CA LYS A 18 2.49 6.73 10.05
C LYS A 18 2.92 5.66 9.05
N ASN A 19 1.95 5.03 8.38
CA ASN A 19 2.21 4.09 7.29
C ASN A 19 2.95 4.77 6.15
N TYR A 20 2.45 5.92 5.67
CA TYR A 20 3.08 6.70 4.62
C TYR A 20 4.50 7.11 5.00
N GLU A 21 4.72 7.63 6.21
CA GLU A 21 6.06 8.01 6.67
C GLU A 21 7.03 6.84 6.69
N PHE A 22 6.60 5.68 7.20
CA PHE A 22 7.43 4.48 7.23
C PHE A 22 7.81 4.03 5.83
N TYR A 23 6.82 3.82 4.95
CA TYR A 23 7.09 3.30 3.61
C TYR A 23 7.86 4.30 2.73
N THR A 24 7.61 5.61 2.85
CA THR A 24 8.24 6.61 1.96
C THR A 24 9.53 7.21 2.52
N LYS A 25 9.58 7.53 3.82
CA LYS A 25 10.73 8.23 4.42
C LYS A 25 11.77 7.26 4.98
N ILE A 26 11.33 6.12 5.54
CA ILE A 26 12.24 5.13 6.14
C ILE A 26 12.66 4.09 5.09
N LEU A 27 11.70 3.50 4.37
CA LEU A 27 12.00 2.50 3.34
C LEU A 27 12.30 3.09 1.95
N GLY A 28 12.01 4.37 1.72
CA GLY A 28 12.31 5.03 0.44
C GLY A 28 11.39 4.64 -0.72
N MET A 29 10.27 3.96 -0.46
CA MET A 29 9.33 3.55 -1.52
C MET A 29 8.45 4.73 -1.99
N ARG A 30 7.96 4.66 -3.23
CA ARG A 30 7.05 5.67 -3.78
C ARG A 30 5.60 5.28 -3.52
N LEU A 31 4.77 6.23 -3.08
CA LEU A 31 3.31 6.06 -3.07
C LEU A 31 2.80 6.12 -4.52
N VAL A 32 2.57 4.96 -5.13
CA VAL A 32 2.16 4.86 -6.56
C VAL A 32 0.66 4.99 -6.76
N LYS A 33 -0.14 4.72 -5.71
CA LYS A 33 -1.59 4.92 -5.77
C LYS A 33 -2.16 5.23 -4.39
N LYS A 34 -2.98 6.28 -4.32
CA LYS A 34 -3.82 6.62 -3.17
C LYS A 34 -5.27 6.48 -3.59
N THR A 35 -5.99 5.55 -2.98
CA THR A 35 -7.41 5.34 -3.26
C THR A 35 -8.11 4.85 -1.99
N VAL A 36 -9.34 4.38 -2.13
CA VAL A 36 -10.13 3.78 -1.05
C VAL A 36 -10.34 2.29 -1.32
N ASN A 37 -10.62 1.52 -0.27
CA ASN A 37 -11.00 0.13 -0.43
C ASN A 37 -12.32 0.05 -1.22
N GLN A 38 -12.38 -0.83 -2.23
CA GLN A 38 -13.56 -0.99 -3.09
C GLN A 38 -14.75 -1.58 -2.34
N ASP A 39 -14.49 -2.38 -1.29
CA ASP A 39 -15.53 -2.96 -0.42
C ASP A 39 -15.95 -1.99 0.70
N ASN A 40 -15.09 -1.01 1.04
CA ASN A 40 -15.36 0.00 2.05
C ASN A 40 -14.67 1.33 1.72
N THR A 41 -15.42 2.27 1.17
CA THR A 41 -14.90 3.56 0.74
C THR A 41 -14.48 4.49 1.87
N GLU A 42 -14.76 4.15 3.14
CA GLU A 42 -14.28 4.90 4.31
C GLU A 42 -12.81 4.59 4.64
N SER A 43 -12.26 3.49 4.12
CA SER A 43 -10.89 3.05 4.39
C SER A 43 -9.95 3.38 3.25
N TYR A 44 -8.79 3.98 3.56
CA TYR A 44 -7.74 4.16 2.57
C TYR A 44 -7.14 2.82 2.11
N HIS A 45 -6.83 2.75 0.82
CA HIS A 45 -6.00 1.69 0.23
C HIS A 45 -4.79 2.38 -0.44
N LEU A 46 -3.63 2.25 0.22
CA LEU A 46 -2.39 2.90 -0.18
C LEU A 46 -1.45 1.86 -0.79
N PHE A 47 -0.92 2.15 -1.99
CA PHE A 47 -0.01 1.27 -2.71
C PHE A 47 1.38 1.89 -2.80
N TYR A 48 2.40 1.12 -2.45
CA TYR A 48 3.80 1.52 -2.48
C TYR A 48 4.59 0.58 -3.40
N ALA A 49 5.47 1.15 -4.23
CA ALA A 49 6.40 0.43 -5.11
C ALA A 49 7.63 1.30 -5.41
N ASP A 50 8.69 0.73 -5.95
CA ASP A 50 9.83 1.44 -6.53
C ASP A 50 9.56 1.94 -7.97
#